data_AF-A0A5Q4VGY1-F1
#
_entry.id   AF-A0A5Q4VGY1-F1
#
_cell.length_a   1.000
_cell.length_b   1.000
_cell.length_c   1.000
_cell.angle_alpha   90.00
_cell.angle_beta   90.00
_cell.angle_gamma   90.00
#
_symmetry.space_group_name_H-M   'P 1'
#
loop_
_entity.id
_entity.type
_entity.pdbx_description
1 polymer ?
#
loop_
_entity_poly.entity_id
_entity_poly.type
_entity_poly.pdbx_seq_one_letter_code
_entity_poly.pdbx_strand_id
1 'polypeptide(L)'
;MQTVLLFLITGLFAGFMLRRLPRLLHRADQAASLAVYLLLFFLGLAAGLQPEILSAIGPTGFYALILSLAATAGSILLVWPLYPLLFKTQKKSPDQKIR
;
A
#
# COMPACT_ATOMS: atom_id res chain seq x y z
N MET A 1 23.26 4.05 -5.03
CA MET A 1 22.12 4.63 -4.28
C MET A 1 21.45 5.78 -5.03
N GLN A 2 22.19 6.71 -5.66
CA GLN A 2 21.62 7.79 -6.48
C GLN A 2 20.79 7.29 -7.68
N THR A 3 21.14 6.13 -8.25
CA THR A 3 20.46 5.53 -9.41
C THR A 3 19.00 5.16 -9.13
N VAL A 4 18.68 4.67 -7.93
CA VAL A 4 17.30 4.30 -7.56
C VAL A 4 16.43 5.56 -7.46
N LEU A 5 16.97 6.63 -6.88
CA LEU A 5 16.27 7.91 -6.77
C LEU A 5 15.99 8.52 -8.15
N LEU A 6 16.97 8.45 -9.07
CA LEU A 6 16.78 8.88 -10.45
C LEU A 6 15.67 8.07 -11.13
N PHE A 7 15.71 6.74 -11.07
CA PHE A 7 14.66 5.88 -11.62
C PHE A 7 13.26 6.20 -11.07
N LEU A 8 13.16 6.51 -9.77
CA LEU A 8 11.89 6.88 -9.15
C LEU A 8 11.38 8.23 -9.68
N ILE A 9 12.25 9.23 -9.79
CA ILE A 9 11.90 10.56 -10.32
C ILE A 9 11.51 10.45 -11.81
N THR A 10 12.27 9.69 -12.60
CA THR A 10 11.97 9.49 -14.03
C THR A 10 10.67 8.71 -14.21
N GLY A 11 10.42 7.68 -13.39
CA GLY A 11 9.18 6.90 -13.40
C GLY A 11 7.97 7.75 -13.01
N LEU A 12 8.10 8.64 -12.01
CA LEU A 12 7.06 9.57 -11.62
C LEU A 12 6.74 10.58 -12.74
N PHE A 13 7.77 11.13 -13.38
CA PHE A 13 7.61 12.05 -14.50
C PHE A 13 6.95 11.38 -15.71
N ALA A 14 7.38 10.15 -16.04
CA ALA A 14 6.76 9.33 -17.07
C ALA A 14 5.28 9.03 -16.77
N GLY A 15 4.97 8.66 -15.52
CA GLY A 15 3.59 8.47 -15.07
C GLY A 15 2.74 9.75 -15.14
N PHE A 16 3.34 10.91 -14.85
CA PHE A 16 2.66 12.20 -14.96
C PHE A 16 2.35 12.58 -16.42
N MET A 17 3.27 12.34 -17.37
CA MET A 17 2.99 12.51 -18.80
C MET A 17 1.89 11.55 -19.28
N LEU A 18 1.90 10.30 -18.81
CA LEU A 18 0.92 9.28 -19.20
C LEU A 18 -0.49 9.59 -18.69
N ARG A 19 -0.62 10.39 -17.62
CA ARG A 19 -1.90 10.89 -17.09
C ARG A 19 -2.68 11.73 -18.10
N ARG A 20 -2.05 12.28 -19.14
CA ARG A 20 -2.73 13.02 -20.22
C ARG A 20 -3.49 12.12 -21.21
N LEU A 21 -3.26 10.81 -21.21
CA LEU A 21 -3.97 9.85 -22.05
C LEU A 21 -4.80 8.88 -21.18
N PRO A 22 -6.06 9.24 -20.85
CA PRO A 22 -6.90 8.43 -19.95
C PRO A 22 -7.15 7.00 -20.47
N ARG A 23 -7.09 6.79 -21.79
CA ARG A 23 -7.20 5.46 -22.41
C ARG A 23 -6.02 4.53 -22.09
N LEU A 24 -4.81 5.07 -22.03
CA LEU A 24 -3.61 4.30 -21.64
C LEU A 24 -3.61 4.02 -20.14
N LEU A 25 -4.10 4.97 -19.33
CA LEU A 25 -4.19 4.80 -17.89
C LEU A 25 -5.16 3.65 -17.51
N HIS A 26 -6.30 3.53 -18.20
CA HIS A 26 -7.24 2.44 -17.96
C HIS A 26 -6.67 1.06 -18.36
N ARG A 27 -5.93 0.99 -19.48
CA ARG A 27 -5.21 -0.23 -19.89
C ARG A 27 -4.08 -0.59 -18.91
N ALA A 28 -3.36 0.41 -18.42
CA ALA A 28 -2.31 0.24 -17.44
C ALA A 28 -2.85 -0.23 -16.09
N ASP A 29 -4.01 0.27 -15.67
CA ASP A 29 -4.68 -0.17 -14.44
C ASP A 29 -5.11 -1.64 -14.51
N GLN A 30 -5.72 -2.05 -15.64
CA GLN A 30 -6.03 -3.46 -15.89
C GLN A 30 -4.76 -4.33 -15.95
N ALA A 31 -3.71 -3.86 -16.61
CA ALA A 31 -2.44 -4.56 -16.68
C ALA A 31 -1.75 -4.66 -15.32
N ALA A 32 -1.83 -3.62 -14.48
CA ALA A 32 -1.29 -3.61 -13.13
C ALA A 32 -2.03 -4.60 -12.23
N SER A 33 -3.37 -4.63 -12.30
CA SER A 33 -4.17 -5.63 -11.59
C SER A 33 -3.78 -7.06 -12.01
N LEU A 34 -3.69 -7.33 -13.32
CA LEU A 34 -3.24 -8.63 -13.83
C LEU A 34 -1.81 -8.96 -13.38
N ALA A 35 -0.91 -7.96 -13.39
CA ALA A 35 0.45 -8.12 -12.93
C ALA A 35 0.50 -8.47 -11.44
N VAL A 36 -0.30 -7.83 -10.59
CA VAL A 36 -0.40 -8.15 -9.16
C VAL A 36 -0.84 -9.61 -8.98
N TYR A 37 -1.84 -10.07 -9.72
CA TYR A 37 -2.25 -11.48 -9.67
C TYR A 37 -1.14 -12.44 -10.12
N LEU A 38 -0.45 -12.13 -11.23
CA LEU A 38 0.69 -12.92 -11.71
C LEU A 38 1.84 -12.92 -10.71
N LEU A 39 2.16 -11.77 -10.11
CA LEU A 39 3.18 -11.61 -9.10
C LEU A 39 2.84 -12.41 -7.84
N LEU A 40 1.59 -12.35 -7.36
CA LEU A 40 1.14 -13.18 -6.24
C LEU A 40 1.26 -14.67 -6.56
N PHE A 41 0.89 -15.07 -7.78
CA PHE A 41 1.01 -16.45 -8.23
C PHE A 41 2.46 -16.92 -8.28
N PHE A 42 3.35 -16.11 -8.88
CA PHE A 42 4.77 -16.41 -8.99
C PHE A 42 5.44 -16.42 -7.62
N LEU A 43 5.06 -15.51 -6.74
CA LEU A 43 5.51 -15.46 -5.36
C LEU A 43 5.12 -16.73 -4.60
N GLY A 44 3.87 -17.17 -4.75
CA GLY A 44 3.38 -18.42 -4.17
C GLY A 44 4.13 -19.65 -4.72
N LEU A 45 4.36 -19.70 -6.03
CA LEU A 45 5.17 -20.75 -6.66
C LEU A 45 6.61 -20.77 -6.15
N ALA A 46 7.28 -19.61 -6.12
CA ALA A 46 8.66 -19.50 -5.67
C ALA A 46 8.83 -19.90 -4.20
N ALA A 47 7.89 -19.49 -3.34
CA ALA A 47 7.86 -19.89 -1.94
C ALA A 47 7.53 -21.40 -1.77
N GLY A 48 6.69 -21.96 -2.65
CA GLY A 48 6.27 -23.36 -2.63
C GLY A 48 7.35 -24.36 -3.04
N LEU A 49 8.23 -23.98 -3.97
CA LEU A 49 9.29 -24.83 -4.52
C LEU A 49 10.53 -24.94 -3.62
N GLN A 50 10.63 -24.11 -2.57
CA GLN A 50 11.76 -24.14 -1.63
C GLN A 50 11.34 -24.80 -0.31
N PRO A 51 11.80 -26.04 -0.01
CA PRO A 51 11.40 -26.75 1.21
C PRO A 51 11.84 -26.03 2.48
N GLU A 52 12.92 -25.25 2.42
CA GLU A 52 13.39 -24.40 3.52
C GLU A 52 12.36 -23.30 3.86
N ILE A 53 11.82 -22.61 2.85
CA ILE A 53 10.75 -21.63 3.03
C ILE A 53 9.48 -22.30 3.56
N LEU A 54 9.08 -23.44 2.98
CA LEU A 54 7.88 -24.18 3.41
C LEU A 54 7.94 -24.62 4.87
N SER A 55 9.11 -25.10 5.30
CA SER A 55 9.34 -25.54 6.69
C SER A 55 9.35 -24.37 7.68
N ALA A 56 9.80 -23.19 7.26
CA ALA A 56 9.78 -21.98 8.06
C ALA A 56 8.37 -21.37 8.18
N ILE A 57 7.50 -21.53 7.16
CA ILE A 57 6.12 -20.98 7.19
C ILE A 57 5.31 -21.51 8.38
N GLY A 58 5.51 -22.76 8.83
CA GLY A 58 4.80 -23.31 9.98
C GLY A 58 4.99 -22.48 11.26
N PRO A 59 6.20 -22.45 11.85
CA PRO A 59 6.46 -21.66 13.05
C PRO A 59 6.44 -20.14 12.76
N THR A 60 7.06 -19.67 11.67
CA THR A 60 7.16 -18.23 11.37
C THR A 60 5.82 -17.63 10.95
N GLY A 61 4.93 -18.41 10.33
CA GLY A 61 3.59 -17.96 9.94
C GLY A 61 2.71 -17.65 11.15
N PHE A 62 2.80 -18.43 12.22
CA PHE A 62 2.08 -18.14 13.46
C PHE A 62 2.56 -16.83 14.11
N TYR A 63 3.88 -16.63 14.18
CA TYR A 63 4.44 -15.36 14.65
C TYR A 63 4.05 -14.19 13.74
N ALA A 64 4.02 -14.38 12.42
CA ALA A 64 3.59 -13.35 11.47
C ALA A 64 2.10 -12.99 11.65
N LEU A 65 1.22 -13.95 11.92
CA LEU A 65 -0.18 -13.71 12.22
C LEU A 65 -0.34 -12.86 13.50
N ILE A 66 0.30 -13.26 14.59
CA ILE A 66 0.26 -12.49 15.85
C ILE A 66 0.83 -11.09 15.63
N LEU A 67 1.96 -10.98 14.93
CA LEU A 67 2.62 -9.70 14.67
C LEU A 67 1.74 -8.78 13.81
N SER A 68 1.10 -9.30 12.76
CA SER A 68 0.21 -8.51 11.91
C SER A 68 -1.03 -8.01 12.67
N LEU A 69 -1.62 -8.85 13.53
CA LEU A 69 -2.75 -8.47 14.37
C LEU A 69 -2.34 -7.43 15.42
N ALA A 70 -1.22 -7.66 16.10
CA ALA A 70 -0.68 -6.72 17.08
C ALA A 70 -0.29 -5.38 16.43
N ALA A 71 0.33 -5.39 15.25
CA ALA A 71 0.69 -4.19 14.51
C ALA A 71 -0.54 -3.41 14.04
N THR A 72 -1.57 -4.10 13.53
CA THR A 72 -2.82 -3.47 13.11
C THR A 72 -3.56 -2.89 14.31
N ALA A 73 -3.68 -3.65 15.40
CA ALA A 73 -4.28 -3.18 16.64
C ALA A 73 -3.51 -1.98 17.23
N GLY A 74 -2.18 -2.03 17.24
CA GLY A 74 -1.32 -0.94 17.67
C GLY A 74 -1.49 0.31 16.82
N SER A 75 -1.55 0.18 15.49
CA SER A 75 -1.80 1.30 14.58
C SER A 75 -3.15 1.96 14.83
N ILE A 76 -4.21 1.17 15.07
CA ILE A 76 -5.55 1.68 15.38
C ILE A 76 -5.56 2.38 16.75
N LEU A 77 -4.92 1.79 17.76
CA LEU A 77 -4.81 2.36 19.11
C LEU A 77 -4.08 3.70 19.13
N LEU A 78 -3.07 3.90 18.28
CA LEU A 78 -2.36 5.18 18.17
C LEU A 78 -3.21 6.26 17.48
N VAL A 79 -4.01 5.89 16.48
CA VAL A 79 -4.88 6.82 15.75
C VAL A 79 -6.09 7.25 16.58
N TRP A 80 -6.62 6.37 17.44
CA TRP A 80 -7.81 6.64 18.26
C TRP A 80 -7.73 7.92 19.12
N PRO A 81 -6.66 8.20 19.89
CA PRO A 81 -6.49 9.45 20.62
C PRO A 81 -6.06 10.62 19.74
N LEU A 82 -5.42 10.36 18.59
CA LEU A 82 -5.06 11.38 17.61
C LEU A 82 -6.30 11.94 16.90
N TYR A 83 -7.32 11.12 16.66
CA TYR A 83 -8.56 11.50 15.99
C TYR A 83 -9.26 12.72 16.65
N PRO A 84 -9.60 12.72 17.95
CA PRO A 84 -10.20 13.91 18.57
C PRO A 84 -9.27 15.11 18.64
N LEU A 85 -7.93 14.92 18.62
CA LEU A 85 -6.95 16.02 18.66
C LEU A 85 -6.81 16.71 17.29
N LEU A 86 -6.76 15.93 16.22
CA LEU A 86 -6.66 16.42 14.84
C LEU A 86 -8.00 16.96 14.32
N PHE A 87 -9.12 16.33 14.68
CA PHE A 87 -10.46 16.78 14.26
C PHE A 87 -11.08 17.84 15.18
N LYS A 88 -10.56 18.09 16.39
CA LYS A 88 -10.93 19.30 17.17
C LYS A 88 -10.53 20.58 16.44
N THR A 89 -9.42 20.57 15.71
CA THR A 89 -8.91 21.72 14.97
C THR A 89 -9.68 21.99 13.67
N GLN A 90 -10.43 21.00 13.16
CA GLN A 90 -11.26 21.15 11.95
C GLN A 90 -12.69 21.61 12.25
N LYS A 91 -13.09 21.72 13.52
CA LYS A 91 -14.38 22.30 13.92
C LYS A 91 -14.28 23.81 14.16
N LYS A 92 -13.68 24.53 13.20
CA LYS A 92 -13.84 25.98 13.06
C LYS A 92 -13.69 26.41 11.61
N SER A 93 -14.59 25.93 10.74
CA SER A 93 -14.99 26.72 9.57
C SER A 93 -16.37 27.32 9.86
N PRO A 94 -16.45 28.64 10.13
CA PRO A 94 -17.70 29.38 10.26
C PRO A 94 -18.40 29.53 8.90
N ASP A 95 -19.65 30.00 8.94
CA ASP A 95 -20.49 30.43 7.81
C ASP A 95 -21.35 29.36 7.11
N GLN A 96 -22.23 28.76 7.92
CA GLN A 96 -23.62 28.59 7.52
C GLN A 96 -24.39 29.92 7.71
N LYS A 97 -24.04 30.91 6.90
CA LYS A 97 -24.78 32.17 6.69
C LYS A 97 -24.30 32.66 5.33
N ILE A 98 -25.09 32.56 4.27
CA ILE A 98 -25.97 33.65 3.84
C ILE A 98 -26.79 33.10 2.65
N ARG A 99 -28.12 33.22 2.81
CA ARG A 99 -29.19 33.38 1.81
C ARG A 99 -29.30 32.41 0.64
#